data_AF-S8E5X4-F1
#
_entry.id   AF-S8E5X4-F1
#
_cell.length_a   1.000
_cell.length_b   1.000
_cell.length_c   1.000
_cell.angle_alpha   90.00
_cell.angle_beta   90.00
_cell.angle_gamma   90.00
#
_symmetry.space_group_name_H-M   'P 1'
#
loop_
_entity.id
_entity.type
_entity.pdbx_description
1 polymer ?
#
loop_
_entity_poly.entity_id
_entity_poly.type
_entity_poly.pdbx_seq_one_letter_code
_entity_poly.pdbx_strand_id
1 'polypeptide(L)' 'MPILDPLVYRRNRVVEMQRFHQASHDPVYLRTPASKVYVRLYFAAFAASMLGTAFGAFSLIKGKPATE' A
#
# COMPACT_ATOMS: atom_id res chain seq x y z
N MET A 1 -26.14 -17.12 -16.81
CA MET A 1 -26.36 -16.68 -15.40
C MET A 1 -25.79 -15.28 -15.27
N PRO A 2 -26.62 -14.24 -15.16
CA PRO A 2 -26.17 -12.83 -15.19
C PRO A 2 -25.20 -12.46 -14.06
N ILE A 3 -25.12 -13.28 -13.00
CA ILE A 3 -24.20 -13.11 -11.87
C ILE A 3 -22.73 -13.35 -12.27
N LEU A 4 -22.47 -14.20 -13.28
CA LEU A 4 -21.11 -14.55 -13.70
C LEU A 4 -20.61 -13.72 -14.90
N ASP A 5 -21.49 -12.96 -15.56
CA ASP A 5 -21.15 -12.20 -16.76
C ASP A 5 -19.98 -11.21 -16.56
N PRO A 6 -19.82 -10.49 -15.42
CA PRO A 6 -18.66 -9.62 -15.19
C PRO A 6 -17.32 -10.37 -15.05
N LEU A 7 -17.36 -11.66 -14.68
CA LEU A 7 -16.18 -12.52 -14.51
C LEU A 7 -15.81 -13.20 -15.83
N VAL A 8 -16.81 -13.58 -16.62
CA VAL A 8 -16.66 -14.28 -17.90
C VAL A 8 -16.34 -13.29 -19.03
N TYR A 9 -16.99 -12.11 -19.05
CA TYR A 9 -16.77 -11.07 -20.05
C TYR A 9 -15.98 -9.89 -19.48
N ARG A 10 -14.68 -10.10 -19.25
CA ARG A 10 -13.80 -9.00 -18.91
C ARG A 10 -13.40 -8.25 -20.17
N ARG A 11 -13.86 -7.00 -20.32
CA ARG A 11 -13.44 -6.13 -21.44
C ARG A 11 -11.92 -6.02 -21.44
N ASN A 12 -11.28 -6.34 -22.57
CA ASN A 12 -9.86 -6.12 -22.74
C ASN A 12 -9.58 -4.61 -22.77
N ARG A 13 -8.87 -4.12 -21.73
CA ARG A 13 -8.45 -2.72 -21.58
C ARG A 13 -6.93 -2.58 -21.54
N VAL A 14 -6.17 -3.58 -22.01
CA VAL A 14 -4.71 -3.60 -21.86
C VAL A 14 -4.05 -2.37 -22.51
N VAL A 15 -4.41 -2.03 -23.75
CA VAL A 15 -3.83 -0.87 -24.46
C VAL A 15 -4.19 0.45 -23.79
N GLU A 16 -5.42 0.58 -23.28
CA GLU A 16 -5.86 1.75 -22.50
C GLU A 16 -5.00 1.91 -21.24
N MET A 17 -4.79 0.82 -20.49
CA MET A 17 -3.96 0.81 -19.29
C MET A 17 -2.49 1.05 -19.59
N GLN A 18 -1.96 0.52 -20.70
CA GLN A 18 -0.59 0.78 -21.15
C GLN A 18 -0.38 2.27 -21.42
N ARG A 19 -1.27 2.89 -22.21
CA ARG A 19 -1.21 4.34 -22.49
C ARG A 19 -1.31 5.16 -21.21
N PHE A 20 -2.23 4.80 -20.31
CA PHE A 20 -2.39 5.46 -19.03
C PHE A 20 -1.10 5.42 -18.19
N HIS A 21 -0.49 4.25 -18.03
CA HIS A 21 0.74 4.10 -17.25
C HIS A 21 1.97 4.69 -17.95
N GLN A 22 2.01 4.71 -19.28
CA GLN A 22 3.12 5.28 -20.05
C GLN A 22 3.05 6.80 -20.14
N ALA A 23 1.86 7.40 -19.99
CA ALA A 23 1.66 8.85 -19.98
C ALA A 23 2.17 9.53 -18.69
N SER A 24 2.47 8.78 -17.62
CA SER A 24 2.97 9.32 -16.35
C SER A 24 4.47 9.10 -16.19
N HIS A 25 5.17 10.16 -15.81
CA HIS A 25 6.58 10.13 -15.43
C HIS A 25 6.81 9.80 -13.94
N ASP A 26 5.73 9.62 -13.16
CA ASP A 26 5.83 9.20 -11.77
C ASP A 26 6.50 7.80 -11.69
N PRO A 27 7.14 7.45 -10.57
CA PRO A 27 7.57 6.08 -10.30
C PRO A 27 6.41 5.09 -10.48
N VAL A 28 6.68 3.89 -11.00
CA VAL A 28 5.65 2.91 -11.40
C VAL A 28 4.61 2.66 -10.29
N TYR A 29 5.05 2.60 -9.03
CA TYR A 29 4.21 2.35 -7.85
C TYR A 29 3.36 3.55 -7.41
N LEU A 30 3.42 4.69 -8.10
CA LEU A 30 2.63 5.91 -7.85
C LEU A 30 1.77 6.34 -9.04
N ARG A 31 1.86 5.66 -10.19
CA ARG A 31 1.24 6.13 -11.43
C ARG A 31 -0.29 6.12 -11.42
N THR A 32 -0.90 5.30 -10.58
CA THR A 32 -2.37 5.29 -10.42
C THR A 32 -2.78 6.17 -9.24
N PRO A 33 -3.90 6.92 -9.32
CA PRO A 33 -4.39 7.71 -8.20
C PRO A 33 -4.58 6.89 -6.91
N ALA A 34 -5.11 5.67 -7.03
CA ALA A 34 -5.30 4.75 -5.92
C ALA A 34 -3.95 4.33 -5.29
N SER A 35 -2.93 4.06 -6.11
CA SER A 35 -1.60 3.69 -5.59
C SER A 35 -0.98 4.77 -4.69
N LYS A 36 -1.21 6.06 -4.98
CA LYS A 36 -0.75 7.16 -4.13
C LYS A 36 -1.35 7.08 -2.72
N VAL A 37 -2.63 6.72 -2.61
CA VAL A 37 -3.30 6.54 -1.31
C VAL A 37 -2.74 5.31 -0.58
N TYR A 38 -2.61 4.17 -1.28
CA TYR A 38 -2.09 2.95 -0.68
C TYR A 38 -0.66 3.10 -0.17
N VAL A 39 0.21 3.73 -0.95
CA VAL A 39 1.61 3.95 -0.56
C VAL A 39 1.73 4.90 0.61
N ARG A 40 0.90 5.96 0.67
CA ARG A 40 0.86 6.86 1.84
C ARG A 40 0.43 6.13 3.11
N LEU A 41 -0.61 5.30 3.02
CA LEU A 41 -1.08 4.50 4.14
C LEU A 41 0.00 3.51 4.61
N TYR A 42 0.67 2.84 3.67
CA TYR A 42 1.80 1.96 3.94
C TYR A 42 2.90 2.69 4.72
N PHE A 43 3.32 3.88 4.26
CA PHE A 43 4.35 4.65 4.96
C PHE A 43 3.93 5.09 6.36
N ALA A 44 2.67 5.48 6.56
CA ALA A 44 2.17 5.84 7.88
C ALA A 44 2.21 4.65 8.85
N ALA A 45 1.70 3.49 8.42
CA ALA A 45 1.73 2.27 9.22
C ALA A 45 3.17 1.84 9.53
N PHE A 46 4.03 1.82 8.50
CA PHE A 46 5.44 1.47 8.65
C PHE A 46 6.16 2.37 9.66
N ALA A 47 6.01 3.69 9.54
CA ALA A 47 6.63 4.64 10.45
C ALA A 47 6.15 4.43 11.90
N ALA A 48 4.84 4.25 12.10
CA ALA A 48 4.29 3.96 13.43
C ALA A 48 4.88 2.67 14.02
N SER A 49 4.97 1.60 13.23
CA SER A 49 5.56 0.33 13.66
C SER A 49 7.05 0.46 13.99
N MET A 50 7.81 1.20 13.19
CA MET A 50 9.23 1.43 13.44
C MET A 50 9.47 2.25 14.71
N LEU A 51 8.67 3.29 14.95
CA LEU A 51 8.72 4.07 16.19
C LEU A 51 8.36 3.21 17.41
N GLY A 52 7.32 2.38 17.30
CA GLY A 52 6.94 1.43 18.35
C GLY A 52 8.07 0.44 18.65
N THR A 53 8.73 -0.08 17.61
CA THR A 53 9.87 -1.01 17.75
C THR A 53 11.05 -0.33 18.45
N ALA A 54 11.43 0.88 18.03
CA ALA A 54 12.51 1.63 18.63
C ALA A 54 12.20 2.00 20.10
N PHE A 55 10.97 2.40 20.40
CA PHE A 55 10.51 2.68 21.77
C PHE A 55 10.52 1.42 22.65
N GLY A 56 10.09 0.28 22.10
CA GLY A 56 10.14 -1.01 22.77
C GLY A 56 11.58 -1.40 23.10
N ALA A 57 12.49 -1.33 22.13
CA ALA A 57 13.92 -1.59 22.33
C ALA A 57 14.53 -0.65 23.40
N PHE A 58 14.22 0.64 23.35
CA PHE A 58 14.65 1.59 24.36
C PHE A 58 14.13 1.26 25.77
N SER A 59 12.88 0.83 25.87
CA SER A 59 12.26 0.43 27.14
C SER A 59 12.88 -0.85 27.70
N LEU A 60 13.23 -1.82 26.84
CA LEU A 60 13.96 -3.03 27.21
C LEU A 60 15.36 -2.71 27.73
N ILE A 61 16.11 -1.83 27.05
CA ILE A 61 17.43 -1.37 27.51
C ILE A 61 17.35 -0.71 28.89
N LYS A 62 16.28 0.05 29.15
CA LYS A 62 16.04 0.68 30.45
C LYS A 62 15.46 -0.25 31.51
N GLY A 63 15.20 -1.51 31.19
CA GLY A 63 14.65 -2.49 32.12
C GLY A 63 13.26 -2.15 32.64
N LYS A 64 12.44 -1.41 31.87
CA LYS A 64 11.08 -1.10 32.29
C LYS A 64 10.26 -2.41 32.38
N PRO A 65 9.61 -2.70 33.53
CA PRO A 65 8.75 -3.87 33.64
C PRO A 65 7.53 -3.71 32.72
N ALA A 66 7.09 -4.80 32.11
CA ALA A 66 5.79 -4.83 31.45
C ALA A 66 4.73 -4.69 32.53
N THR A 67 3.86 -3.68 32.42
CA THR A 67 2.68 -3.58 33.29
C THR A 67 1.73 -4.70 32.87
N GLU A 68 1.47 -5.64 33.79
CA GLU A 68 0.43 -6.68 33.65
C GLU A 68 -0.98 -6.09 33.62
#